data_AF-A0A9P6TSA8-F1
#
_entry.id   AF-A0A9P6TSA8-F1
#
_cell.length_a   1.000
_cell.length_b   1.000
_cell.length_c   1.000
_cell.angle_alpha   90.00
_cell.angle_beta   90.00
_cell.angle_gamma   90.00
#
_symmetry.space_group_name_H-M   'P 1'
#
loop_
_entity.id
_entity.type
_entity.pdbx_description
1 polymer ?
#
loop_
_entity_poly.entity_id
_entity_poly.type
_entity_poly.pdbx_seq_one_letter_code
_entity_poly.pdbx_strand_id
1 'polypeptide(L)'
;MSSSKADPRRPENIVPFHLPPQQEEEDFTGNIAMYVAMAGIFLRNRFKAIPWVAAYFGLSSLLNTRKTLKSSDAIGNSGAMIAFVSMVTFYLNVYMSRKNYSSNE
;
A
#
# COMPACT_ATOMS: atom_id res chain seq x y z
N MET A 1 -53.80 17.37 -26.00
CA MET A 1 -52.99 16.54 -25.08
C MET A 1 -51.62 17.18 -24.97
N SER A 2 -51.47 18.08 -24.01
CA SER A 2 -50.31 18.97 -23.91
C SER A 2 -49.07 18.19 -23.49
N SER A 3 -47.93 18.60 -24.04
CA SER A 3 -46.58 18.07 -23.83
C SER A 3 -46.14 18.17 -22.36
N SER A 4 -46.75 17.36 -21.49
CA SER A 4 -46.33 17.10 -20.11
C SER A 4 -45.10 16.16 -20.07
N LYS A 5 -44.23 16.29 -21.09
CA LYS A 5 -42.90 15.68 -21.07
C LYS A 5 -42.11 16.46 -20.02
N ALA A 6 -41.99 15.84 -18.85
CA ALA A 6 -41.21 16.25 -17.69
C ALA A 6 -40.14 17.30 -18.02
N ASP A 7 -40.41 18.55 -17.64
CA ASP A 7 -39.47 19.66 -17.80
C ASP A 7 -38.24 19.41 -16.92
N PRO A 8 -37.03 19.26 -17.48
CA PRO A 8 -35.82 18.98 -16.70
C PRO A 8 -35.36 20.13 -15.80
N ARG A 9 -35.94 21.34 -15.94
CA ARG A 9 -35.56 22.54 -15.17
C ARG A 9 -36.35 22.71 -13.88
N ARG A 10 -37.31 21.82 -13.65
CA ARG A 10 -38.14 21.79 -12.46
C ARG A 10 -37.30 21.56 -11.20
N PRO A 11 -37.46 22.39 -10.15
CA PRO A 11 -36.70 22.23 -8.91
C PRO A 11 -36.92 20.87 -8.23
N GLU A 12 -38.09 20.25 -8.46
CA GLU A 12 -38.39 18.88 -8.02
C GLU A 12 -37.62 17.78 -8.75
N ASN A 13 -37.01 18.09 -9.91
CA ASN A 13 -36.26 17.16 -10.75
C ASN A 13 -34.73 17.29 -10.56
N ILE A 14 -34.27 18.01 -9.54
CA ILE A 14 -32.84 18.12 -9.23
C ILE A 14 -32.37 16.77 -8.67
N VAL A 15 -31.72 15.97 -9.51
CA VAL A 15 -31.07 14.73 -9.08
C VAL A 15 -29.72 15.08 -8.44
N PRO A 16 -29.44 14.59 -7.21
CA PRO A 16 -28.13 14.73 -6.62
C PRO A 16 -27.06 14.15 -7.54
N PHE A 17 -25.95 14.87 -7.72
CA PHE A 17 -24.83 14.35 -8.45
C PHE A 17 -24.22 13.15 -7.71
N HIS A 18 -24.16 12.00 -8.37
CA HIS A 18 -23.41 10.84 -7.90
C HIS A 18 -22.12 10.76 -8.72
N LEU A 19 -20.97 10.66 -8.03
CA LEU A 19 -19.75 10.28 -8.73
C LEU A 19 -19.92 8.87 -9.30
N PRO A 20 -19.48 8.61 -10.54
CA PRO A 20 -19.48 7.25 -11.06
C PRO A 20 -18.66 6.34 -10.13
N PRO A 21 -19.05 5.07 -9.94
CA PRO A 21 -18.27 4.13 -9.15
C PRO A 21 -16.88 4.04 -9.77
N GLN A 22 -15.89 4.51 -9.02
CA GLN A 22 -14.51 4.43 -9.43
C GLN A 22 -14.12 2.95 -9.41
N GLN A 23 -13.66 2.44 -10.56
CA GLN A 23 -13.18 1.06 -10.66
C GLN A 23 -12.05 0.88 -9.64
N GLU A 24 -12.20 -0.11 -8.76
CA GLU A 24 -11.14 -0.43 -7.82
C GLU A 24 -9.99 -1.06 -8.61
N GLU A 25 -8.91 -0.30 -8.80
CA GLU A 25 -7.68 -0.84 -9.36
C GLU A 25 -7.01 -1.70 -8.27
N GLU A 26 -6.82 -2.99 -8.54
CA GLU A 26 -6.12 -3.88 -7.63
C GLU A 26 -4.66 -3.42 -7.42
N ASP A 27 -4.24 -3.17 -6.18
CA ASP A 27 -2.85 -2.82 -5.86
C ASP A 27 -1.93 -4.04 -5.88
N PHE A 28 -1.63 -4.53 -7.08
CA PHE A 28 -0.66 -5.60 -7.29
C PHE A 28 0.72 -5.27 -6.71
N THR A 29 1.10 -3.99 -6.72
CA THR A 29 2.42 -3.54 -6.27
C THR A 29 2.55 -3.68 -4.75
N GLY A 30 1.51 -3.28 -4.01
CA GLY A 30 1.41 -3.48 -2.56
C GLY A 30 1.40 -4.95 -2.18
N ASN A 31 0.66 -5.78 -2.93
CA ASN A 31 0.61 -7.22 -2.69
C ASN A 31 1.98 -7.90 -2.91
N ILE A 32 2.71 -7.53 -3.97
CA ILE A 32 4.07 -8.02 -4.20
C ILE A 32 5.00 -7.60 -3.06
N ALA A 33 4.93 -6.33 -2.60
CA ALA A 33 5.73 -5.85 -1.48
C ALA A 33 5.48 -6.68 -0.21
N MET A 34 4.22 -7.01 0.07
CA MET A 34 3.82 -7.85 1.20
C MET A 34 4.41 -9.26 1.11
N TYR A 35 4.26 -9.96 -0.02
CA TYR A 35 4.80 -11.31 -0.18
C TYR A 35 6.34 -11.34 -0.11
N VAL A 36 7.01 -10.34 -0.70
CA VAL A 36 8.48 -10.24 -0.67
C VAL A 36 8.98 -9.96 0.75
N ALA A 37 8.34 -9.07 1.50
CA ALA A 37 8.65 -8.83 2.90
C ALA A 37 8.49 -10.10 3.74
N MET A 38 7.40 -10.84 3.53
CA MET A 38 7.15 -12.11 4.22
C MET A 38 8.22 -13.16 3.88
N ALA A 39 8.59 -13.27 2.59
CA ALA A 39 9.67 -14.16 2.14
C ALA A 39 11.02 -13.80 2.79
N GLY A 40 11.32 -12.51 2.95
CA GLY A 40 12.54 -12.04 3.64
C GLY A 40 12.61 -12.49 5.11
N ILE A 41 11.47 -12.45 5.81
CA ILE A 41 11.35 -12.92 7.19
C ILE A 41 11.55 -14.45 7.26
N PHE A 42 10.89 -15.22 6.37
CA PHE A 42 11.01 -16.68 6.34
C PHE A 42 12.42 -17.17 6.01
N LEU A 43 13.13 -16.46 5.13
CA LEU A 43 14.51 -16.78 4.76
C LEU A 43 15.54 -16.35 5.81
N ARG A 44 15.10 -15.91 7.00
CA ARG A 44 15.96 -15.49 8.13
C ARG A 44 17.09 -14.55 7.69
N ASN A 45 16.80 -13.62 6.78
CA ASN A 45 17.79 -12.65 6.30
C ASN A 45 19.06 -13.23 5.67
N ARG A 46 19.05 -14.50 5.20
CA ARG A 46 20.21 -15.10 4.51
C ARG A 46 20.63 -14.27 3.29
N PHE A 47 19.65 -13.68 2.61
CA PHE A 47 19.85 -12.86 1.43
C PHE A 47 19.56 -11.39 1.77
N LYS A 48 20.64 -10.59 1.84
CA LYS A 48 20.59 -9.17 2.22
C LYS A 48 19.81 -8.29 1.22
N ALA A 49 19.55 -8.78 0.01
CA ALA A 49 18.87 -8.03 -1.04
C ALA A 49 17.33 -8.03 -0.90
N ILE A 50 16.74 -9.04 -0.24
CA ILE A 50 15.28 -9.21 -0.16
C ILE A 50 14.56 -8.02 0.52
N PRO A 51 15.01 -7.51 1.68
CA PRO A 51 14.36 -6.35 2.31
C PRO A 51 14.47 -5.07 1.45
N TRP A 52 15.55 -4.92 0.67
CA TRP A 52 15.68 -3.80 -0.28
C TRP A 52 14.68 -3.88 -1.43
N VAL A 53 14.41 -5.08 -1.94
CA VAL A 53 13.40 -5.31 -2.97
C VAL A 53 11.99 -5.06 -2.42
N ALA A 54 11.70 -5.53 -1.20
CA ALA A 54 10.44 -5.22 -0.53
C ALA A 54 10.26 -3.71 -0.33
N ALA A 55 11.31 -3.01 0.11
CA ALA A 55 11.30 -1.55 0.28
C ALA A 55 11.04 -0.81 -1.03
N TYR A 56 11.63 -1.26 -2.15
CA TYR A 56 11.40 -0.66 -3.46
C TYR A 56 9.94 -0.77 -3.90
N PHE A 57 9.35 -1.97 -3.84
CA PHE A 57 7.96 -2.18 -4.22
C PHE A 57 6.99 -1.50 -3.25
N GLY A 58 7.29 -1.51 -1.96
CA GLY A 58 6.51 -0.79 -0.95
C GLY A 58 6.51 0.72 -1.21
N LEU A 59 7.66 1.31 -1.52
CA LEU A 59 7.77 2.74 -1.83
C LEU A 59 7.08 3.10 -3.16
N SER A 60 7.15 2.20 -4.15
CA SER A 60 6.42 2.35 -5.40
C SER A 60 4.89 2.34 -5.18
N SER A 61 4.38 1.40 -4.38
CA SER A 61 2.96 1.36 -3.97
C SER A 61 2.57 2.63 -3.20
N LEU A 62 3.39 3.10 -2.25
CA LEU A 62 3.13 4.35 -1.51
C LEU A 62 2.98 5.57 -2.44
N LEU A 63 3.86 5.70 -3.42
CA LEU A 63 3.86 6.83 -4.35
C LEU A 63 2.68 6.75 -5.33
N ASN A 64 2.27 5.54 -5.72
CA ASN A 64 1.09 5.32 -6.56
C ASN A 64 -0.23 5.58 -5.80
N THR A 65 -0.26 5.30 -4.50
CA THR A 65 -1.43 5.48 -3.62
C THR A 65 -1.81 6.96 -3.43
N ARG A 66 -0.90 7.93 -3.65
CA ARG A 66 -1.22 9.36 -3.50
C ARG A 66 -2.30 9.90 -4.47
N LYS A 67 -2.71 9.11 -5.47
CA LYS A 67 -3.80 9.46 -6.40
C LYS A 67 -5.20 9.17 -5.84
N THR A 68 -5.31 8.42 -4.74
CA THR A 68 -6.56 8.00 -4.13
C THR A 68 -6.79 8.75 -2.82
N LEU A 69 -7.94 9.43 -2.71
CA LEU A 69 -8.41 10.13 -1.51
C LEU A 69 -9.21 9.20 -0.57
N LYS A 70 -9.24 7.89 -0.82
CA LYS A 70 -10.00 6.94 0.01
C LYS A 70 -9.31 6.79 1.37
N SER A 71 -10.10 6.90 2.44
CA SER A 71 -9.65 6.60 3.81
C SER A 71 -9.23 5.14 4.01
N SER A 72 -9.62 4.22 3.11
CA SER A 72 -9.18 2.81 3.14
C SER A 72 -7.74 2.61 2.65
N ASP A 73 -7.21 3.55 1.87
CA ASP A 73 -5.81 3.60 1.41
C ASP A 73 -4.89 4.28 2.44
N ALA A 74 -5.29 4.28 3.71
CA ALA A 74 -4.48 4.79 4.79
C ALA A 74 -3.09 4.16 4.72
N ILE A 75 -2.05 4.99 4.84
CA ILE A 75 -0.63 4.62 4.77
C ILE A 75 -0.30 3.36 5.59
N GLY A 76 -1.00 3.14 6.72
CA GLY A 76 -0.83 1.97 7.58
C GLY A 76 -1.30 0.63 6.97
N ASN A 77 -2.17 0.65 5.97
CA ASN A 77 -2.62 -0.54 5.24
C ASN A 77 -1.84 -0.77 3.93
N SER A 78 -0.97 0.18 3.55
CA SER A 78 -0.15 0.06 2.34
C SER A 78 1.05 -0.86 2.58
N GLY A 79 1.41 -1.66 1.56
CA GLY A 79 2.59 -2.54 1.59
C GLY A 79 3.91 -1.80 1.91
N ALA A 80 3.92 -0.47 1.79
CA ALA A 80 5.02 0.40 2.17
C ALA A 80 5.37 0.34 3.66
N MET A 81 4.37 0.32 4.54
CA MET A 81 4.62 0.31 5.99
C MET A 81 5.22 -1.03 6.42
N ILE A 82 4.67 -2.12 5.89
CA ILE A 82 5.16 -3.49 6.11
C ILE A 82 6.59 -3.63 5.56
N ALA A 83 6.86 -3.10 4.36
CA ALA A 83 8.20 -3.10 3.78
C ALA A 83 9.20 -2.30 4.65
N PHE A 84 8.80 -1.15 5.17
CA PHE A 84 9.63 -0.34 6.07
C PHE A 84 9.94 -1.09 7.38
N VAL A 85 8.94 -1.70 8.01
CA VAL A 85 9.12 -2.52 9.21
C VAL A 85 10.09 -3.67 8.93
N SER A 86 9.93 -4.37 7.81
CA SER A 86 10.82 -5.47 7.42
C SER A 86 12.30 -5.03 7.31
N MET A 87 12.52 -3.82 6.78
CA MET A 87 13.84 -3.23 6.61
C MET A 87 14.49 -2.90 7.96
N VAL A 88 13.73 -2.28 8.87
CA VAL A 88 14.19 -1.95 10.22
C VAL A 88 14.53 -3.23 10.99
N THR A 89 13.67 -4.23 10.95
CA THR A 89 13.91 -5.53 11.59
C THR A 89 15.14 -6.22 11.02
N PHE A 90 15.40 -6.11 9.71
CA PHE A 90 16.61 -6.63 9.10
C PHE A 90 17.88 -6.00 9.69
N TYR A 91 17.93 -4.66 9.74
CA TYR A 91 19.10 -3.95 10.26
C TYR A 91 19.33 -4.20 11.75
N LEU A 92 18.26 -4.28 12.54
CA LEU A 92 18.35 -4.65 13.96
C LEU A 92 18.93 -6.05 14.17
N ASN A 93 18.47 -7.05 13.39
CA ASN A 93 19.01 -8.41 13.46
C ASN A 93 20.50 -8.44 13.08
N VAL A 94 20.90 -7.73 12.01
CA VAL A 94 22.31 -7.65 11.61
C VAL A 94 23.17 -7.00 12.70
N TYR A 95 22.69 -5.91 13.30
CA TYR A 95 23.39 -5.23 14.38
C TYR A 95 23.57 -6.13 15.62
N MET A 96 22.50 -6.80 16.06
CA MET A 96 22.54 -7.71 17.20
C MET A 96 23.44 -8.94 16.95
N SER A 97 23.36 -9.55 15.76
CA SER A 97 24.26 -10.64 15.39
C SER A 97 25.73 -10.21 15.42
N ARG A 98 26.05 -9.00 14.94
CA ARG A 98 27.43 -8.49 14.97
C ARG A 98 27.92 -8.22 16.40
N LYS A 99 27.07 -7.64 17.26
CA LYS A 99 27.40 -7.38 18.67
C LYS A 99 27.74 -8.67 19.42
N ASN A 100 26.97 -9.75 19.20
CA ASN A 100 27.20 -11.03 19.88
C ASN A 100 28.49 -11.73 19.42
N TYR A 101 28.95 -11.51 18.19
CA TYR A 101 30.25 -12.02 17.76
C TYR A 101 31.42 -11.30 18.44
N SER A 102 31.33 -9.98 18.62
CA SER A 102 32.39 -9.17 19.23
C SER A 102 32.53 -9.34 20.75
N SER A 103 31.56 -9.94 21.45
CA SER A 103 31.63 -10.17 22.90
C SER A 103 32.13 -11.57 23.28
N ASN A 104 32.36 -12.45 22.30
CA ASN A 104 32.88 -13.80 22.50
C ASN A 104 34.35 -13.94 22.06
N GLU A 105 34.98 -12.84 21.66
CA GLU A 105 36.44 -12.67 21.52
C GLU A 105 36.98 -11.94 22.75
#